data_AF-A0A146KRS3-F1
#
_entry.id   AF-A0A146KRS3-F1
#
_cell.length_a   1.000
_cell.length_b   1.000
_cell.length_c   1.000
_cell.angle_alpha   90.00
_cell.angle_beta   90.00
_cell.angle_gamma   90.00
#
_symmetry.space_group_name_H-M   'P 1'
#
loop_
_entity.id
_entity.type
_entity.pdbx_description
1 polymer ?
#
loop_
_entity_poly.entity_id
_entity_poly.type
_entity_poly.pdbx_seq_one_letter_code
_entity_poly.pdbx_strand_id
1 'polypeptide(L)'
;MLALHGSVPPEASNSSLRMQKMNSPEKKSWDIVRKSITEGIPTLGEALEKTGYGKYSYFVVFTAGVNVLASIFTTLTLSYVVPATDCDLNLSTGEKGLLSTMLFTGMLFTSHLFGYLADEYGRKYIVIRCNFASSFLSFVSAFCPGLVSLATISLLNGACTAGVIIPSYVFVGENIRLSNRPVSILVTGAIGNLSTAMLPALAILIIPLTFQWDVFGYFTFSSWRVILLLSSLPPLIGALSFSMLHESPKYLLSKGLKQEALDVIKHIYSVNTGRPAKEFPIQKSIRLDPGEIDSSLESDHGSIKRVWTQTVLLFQKPLLKFTVKSCFIQAGLVGACNIIFLWLPQLVKQLMNYAVDHPTYGVTLCEVAQLNKPLEVVLNPTNLTENLEYDLADVPCVADVPVDTYYVSFAMGVCQLIVFIISGGLARLIGSKSLLVFFTFLCAGLCFGMTLATDMWITIVCMAAQGVVLAACLPMCIGILIEFFPTTVRSTASCICMVCGRLASTIGTQVVGLMQENYCDISYWGLSVLLIGIGVLVILTPTIRKT
;
A
#
# COMPACT_ATOMS: atom_id res chain seq x y z
N MET A 1 7.66 -34.06 53.98
CA MET A 1 8.15 -32.89 54.75
C MET A 1 9.43 -32.39 54.11
N LEU A 2 9.39 -31.23 53.44
CA LEU A 2 10.40 -30.17 53.50
C LEU A 2 10.05 -29.11 52.44
N ALA A 3 9.61 -27.96 52.94
CA ALA A 3 9.35 -26.75 52.19
C ALA A 3 10.67 -26.01 51.92
N LEU A 4 10.82 -25.42 50.74
CA LEU A 4 11.78 -24.34 50.50
C LEU A 4 11.11 -23.24 49.67
N HIS A 5 10.97 -22.08 50.33
CA HIS A 5 10.62 -20.79 49.75
C HIS A 5 11.62 -20.38 48.66
N GLY A 6 11.11 -20.02 47.49
CA GLY A 6 11.86 -19.33 46.44
C GLY A 6 11.58 -17.83 46.48
N SER A 7 12.64 -17.07 46.70
CA SER A 7 12.74 -15.61 46.85
C SER A 7 12.25 -14.78 45.65
N VAL A 8 11.65 -13.63 45.97
CA VAL A 8 11.26 -12.54 45.05
C VAL A 8 12.51 -11.88 44.42
N PRO A 9 12.53 -11.59 43.09
CA PRO A 9 13.68 -10.96 42.43
C PRO A 9 13.84 -9.46 42.75
N PRO A 10 15.02 -8.84 42.51
CA PRO A 10 15.40 -7.51 42.99
C PRO A 10 14.71 -6.31 42.30
N GLU A 11 13.81 -6.54 41.33
CA GLU A 11 13.19 -5.48 40.51
C GLU A 11 12.23 -4.56 41.26
N ALA A 12 11.75 -4.97 42.45
CA ALA A 12 10.79 -4.19 43.23
C ALA A 12 11.37 -2.84 43.72
N SER A 13 12.66 -2.80 44.08
CA SER A 13 13.32 -1.60 44.61
C SER A 13 13.42 -0.47 43.57
N ASN A 14 13.88 -0.79 42.35
CA ASN A 14 14.01 0.20 41.27
C ASN A 14 12.66 0.71 40.73
N SER A 15 11.59 -0.08 40.86
CA SER A 15 10.24 0.33 40.46
C SER A 15 9.67 1.45 41.34
N SER A 16 10.03 1.47 42.63
CA SER A 16 9.54 2.46 43.60
C SER A 16 10.11 3.87 43.33
N LEU A 17 11.40 3.93 42.97
CA LEU A 17 12.10 5.15 42.56
C LEU A 17 11.57 5.71 41.23
N ARG A 18 11.14 4.83 40.31
CA ARG A 18 10.55 5.23 39.02
C ARG A 18 9.12 5.76 39.17
N MET A 19 8.35 5.21 40.11
CA MET A 19 7.00 5.66 40.45
C MET A 19 6.93 7.04 41.11
N GLN A 20 7.99 7.46 41.82
CA GLN A 20 8.04 8.80 42.40
C GLN A 20 8.19 9.91 41.35
N LYS A 21 8.64 9.58 40.13
CA LYS A 21 8.85 10.54 39.02
C LYS A 21 7.74 10.57 37.97
N MET A 22 6.68 9.77 38.11
CA MET A 22 5.56 9.72 37.16
C MET A 22 4.50 10.79 37.46
N ASN A 23 3.92 11.37 36.41
CA ASN A 23 2.78 12.28 36.54
C ASN A 23 1.57 11.52 37.14
N SER A 24 0.65 12.23 37.81
CA SER A 24 -0.48 11.61 38.52
C SER A 24 -1.36 10.65 37.69
N PRO A 25 -1.58 10.84 36.37
CA PRO A 25 -2.34 9.90 35.54
C PRO A 25 -1.56 8.60 35.24
N GLU A 26 -0.27 8.71 34.93
CA GLU A 26 0.60 7.54 34.67
C GLU A 26 0.72 6.67 35.92
N LYS A 27 0.87 7.28 37.09
CA LYS A 27 0.98 6.55 38.36
C LYS A 27 -0.26 5.69 38.64
N LYS A 28 -1.46 6.25 38.42
CA LYS A 28 -2.73 5.50 38.53
C LYS A 28 -2.80 4.32 37.56
N SER A 29 -2.36 4.51 36.31
CA SER A 29 -2.32 3.44 35.30
C SER A 29 -1.40 2.29 35.73
N TRP A 30 -0.19 2.61 36.20
CA TRP A 30 0.75 1.60 36.70
C TRP A 30 0.29 0.90 37.97
N ASP A 31 -0.43 1.58 38.85
CA ASP A 31 -1.04 0.96 40.02
C ASP A 31 -2.16 -0.02 39.63
N ILE A 32 -2.97 0.29 38.60
CA ILE A 32 -3.97 -0.63 38.04
C ILE A 32 -3.30 -1.86 37.42
N VAL A 33 -2.26 -1.65 36.60
CA VAL A 33 -1.49 -2.75 35.99
C VAL A 33 -0.88 -3.64 37.07
N ARG A 34 -0.22 -3.05 38.07
CA ARG A 34 0.35 -3.78 39.21
C ARG A 34 -0.73 -4.59 39.92
N LYS A 35 -1.87 -3.96 40.25
CA LYS A 35 -2.99 -4.61 40.94
C LYS A 35 -3.52 -5.81 40.13
N SER A 36 -3.64 -5.66 38.82
CA SER A 36 -4.09 -6.73 37.91
C SER A 36 -3.09 -7.89 37.78
N ILE A 37 -1.79 -7.62 37.87
CA ILE A 37 -0.73 -8.65 37.88
C ILE A 37 -0.79 -9.42 39.20
N THR A 38 -0.98 -8.73 40.33
CA THR A 38 -1.21 -9.38 41.63
C THR A 38 -2.51 -10.17 41.70
N GLU A 39 -3.53 -9.78 40.92
CA GLU A 39 -4.83 -10.47 40.85
C GLU A 39 -4.86 -11.63 39.82
N GLY A 40 -3.77 -11.87 39.08
CA GLY A 40 -3.68 -12.98 38.13
C GLY A 40 -4.59 -12.85 36.90
N ILE A 41 -4.95 -11.62 36.50
CA ILE A 41 -5.86 -11.38 35.37
C ILE A 41 -5.12 -11.67 34.05
N PRO A 42 -5.67 -12.54 33.17
CA PRO A 42 -5.04 -12.89 31.91
C PRO A 42 -5.02 -11.70 30.95
N THR A 43 -3.95 -11.63 30.18
CA THR A 43 -3.76 -10.62 29.13
C THR A 43 -4.59 -10.93 27.89
N LEU A 44 -4.80 -9.92 27.04
CA LEU A 44 -5.49 -10.09 25.76
C LEU A 44 -4.76 -11.12 24.88
N GLY A 45 -3.43 -11.07 24.82
CA GLY A 45 -2.64 -12.05 24.09
C GLY A 45 -2.89 -13.48 24.55
N GLU A 46 -2.88 -13.72 25.87
CA GLU A 46 -3.17 -15.03 26.47
C GLU A 46 -4.61 -15.48 26.20
N ALA A 47 -5.57 -14.57 26.28
CA ALA A 47 -6.96 -14.87 26.00
C ALA A 47 -7.17 -15.28 24.53
N LEU A 48 -6.56 -14.56 23.59
CA LEU A 48 -6.63 -14.87 22.17
C LEU A 48 -6.00 -16.24 21.84
N GLU A 49 -4.89 -16.62 22.49
CA GLU A 49 -4.32 -17.97 22.33
C GLU A 49 -5.29 -19.08 22.72
N LYS A 50 -6.14 -18.84 23.74
CA LYS A 50 -7.19 -19.80 24.15
C LYS A 50 -8.37 -19.87 23.18
N THR A 51 -8.54 -18.91 22.26
CA THR A 51 -9.64 -18.94 21.29
C THR A 51 -9.44 -19.92 20.12
N GLY A 52 -8.22 -20.42 19.94
CA GLY A 52 -7.87 -21.29 18.82
C GLY A 52 -7.79 -20.56 17.48
N TYR A 53 -7.70 -21.30 16.38
CA TYR A 53 -7.68 -20.77 15.01
C TYR A 53 -8.65 -21.56 14.16
N GLY A 54 -9.69 -20.91 13.62
CA GLY A 54 -10.79 -21.60 12.94
C GLY A 54 -11.60 -20.67 12.05
N LYS A 55 -12.90 -20.98 11.90
CA LYS A 55 -13.80 -20.32 10.92
C LYS A 55 -13.82 -18.79 11.04
N TYR A 56 -13.89 -18.25 12.27
CA TYR A 56 -13.87 -16.81 12.49
C TYR A 56 -12.53 -16.20 12.05
N SER A 57 -11.43 -16.87 12.38
CA SER A 57 -10.08 -16.41 12.01
C SER A 57 -9.89 -16.38 10.49
N TYR A 58 -10.34 -17.42 9.78
CA TYR A 58 -10.34 -17.43 8.31
C TYR A 58 -11.21 -16.31 7.72
N PHE A 59 -12.39 -16.07 8.30
CA PHE A 59 -13.29 -15.03 7.85
C PHE A 59 -12.70 -13.62 8.06
N VAL A 60 -12.03 -13.37 9.19
CA VAL A 60 -11.29 -12.11 9.43
C VAL A 60 -10.18 -11.92 8.41
N VAL A 61 -9.35 -12.95 8.17
CA VAL A 61 -8.25 -12.89 7.18
C VAL A 61 -8.78 -12.62 5.78
N PHE A 62 -9.85 -13.29 5.40
CA PHE A 62 -10.46 -13.17 4.08
C PHE A 62 -11.05 -11.78 3.86
N THR A 63 -11.90 -11.30 4.77
CA THR A 63 -12.54 -9.97 4.66
C THR A 63 -11.53 -8.83 4.73
N ALA A 64 -10.51 -8.91 5.60
CA ALA A 64 -9.39 -7.98 5.61
C ALA A 64 -8.61 -8.03 4.28
N GLY A 65 -8.40 -9.23 3.73
CA GLY A 65 -7.74 -9.42 2.43
C GLY A 65 -8.51 -8.78 1.28
N VAL A 66 -9.84 -8.92 1.27
CA VAL A 66 -10.73 -8.27 0.29
C VAL A 66 -10.66 -6.74 0.41
N ASN A 67 -10.56 -6.17 1.61
CA ASN A 67 -10.38 -4.73 1.78
C ASN A 67 -9.02 -4.23 1.29
N VAL A 68 -7.95 -4.99 1.55
CA VAL A 68 -6.62 -4.68 1.00
C VAL A 68 -6.64 -4.78 -0.53
N LEU A 69 -7.30 -5.81 -1.08
CA LEU A 69 -7.49 -6.00 -2.52
C LEU A 69 -8.22 -4.80 -3.13
N ALA A 70 -9.35 -4.41 -2.55
CA ALA A 70 -10.12 -3.26 -3.01
C ALA A 70 -9.28 -1.99 -3.04
N SER A 71 -8.52 -1.73 -1.98
CA SER A 71 -7.67 -0.56 -1.89
C SER A 71 -6.54 -0.53 -2.94
N ILE A 72 -5.86 -1.66 -3.17
CA ILE A 72 -4.83 -1.76 -4.21
C ILE A 72 -5.46 -1.65 -5.61
N PHE A 73 -6.63 -2.27 -5.82
CA PHE A 73 -7.39 -2.17 -7.07
C PHE A 73 -7.71 -0.70 -7.41
N THR A 74 -8.27 0.05 -6.46
CA THR A 74 -8.57 1.47 -6.64
C THR A 74 -7.29 2.28 -6.91
N THR A 75 -6.19 1.97 -6.22
CA THR A 75 -4.90 2.66 -6.40
C THR A 75 -4.35 2.50 -7.81
N LEU A 76 -4.52 1.33 -8.42
CA LEU A 76 -4.00 1.03 -9.75
C LEU A 76 -4.94 1.45 -10.87
N THR A 77 -6.22 1.72 -10.60
CA THR A 77 -7.24 1.93 -11.64
C THR A 77 -6.85 2.99 -12.67
N LEU A 78 -6.29 4.13 -12.23
CA LEU A 78 -5.92 5.22 -13.13
C LEU A 78 -4.77 4.87 -14.09
N SER A 79 -3.77 4.06 -13.68
CA SER A 79 -2.64 3.73 -14.56
C SER A 79 -3.04 2.89 -15.76
N TYR A 80 -4.13 2.12 -15.64
CA TYR A 80 -4.69 1.32 -16.73
C TYR A 80 -5.70 2.08 -17.59
N VAL A 81 -6.35 3.10 -17.01
CA VAL A 81 -7.32 3.93 -17.72
C VAL A 81 -6.63 5.01 -18.56
N VAL A 82 -5.55 5.62 -18.05
CA VAL A 82 -4.84 6.74 -18.69
C VAL A 82 -4.51 6.50 -20.17
N PRO A 83 -3.95 5.36 -20.60
CA PRO A 83 -3.62 5.14 -22.02
C PRO A 83 -4.83 5.17 -22.96
N ALA A 84 -6.03 4.85 -22.44
CA ALA A 84 -7.29 4.87 -23.18
C ALA A 84 -7.97 6.25 -23.15
N THR A 85 -7.49 7.20 -22.34
CA THR A 85 -8.02 8.57 -22.26
C THR A 85 -7.40 9.53 -23.29
N ASP A 86 -6.38 9.10 -24.03
CA ASP A 86 -5.56 9.96 -24.90
C ASP A 86 -6.40 10.82 -25.86
N CYS A 87 -7.35 10.20 -26.57
CA CYS A 87 -8.21 10.92 -27.53
C CYS A 87 -9.37 11.65 -26.86
N ASP A 88 -9.94 11.11 -25.78
CA ASP A 88 -11.12 11.68 -25.11
C ASP A 88 -10.79 12.94 -24.31
N LEU A 89 -9.61 13.00 -23.68
CA LEU A 89 -9.20 14.08 -22.79
C LEU A 89 -8.05 14.95 -23.33
N ASN A 90 -7.39 14.52 -24.42
CA ASN A 90 -6.26 15.20 -25.07
C ASN A 90 -5.17 15.67 -24.08
N LEU A 91 -4.70 14.74 -23.24
CA LEU A 91 -3.76 15.03 -22.15
C LEU A 91 -2.31 15.02 -22.63
N SER A 92 -1.52 16.00 -22.18
CA SER A 92 -0.06 15.97 -22.25
C SER A 92 0.55 14.90 -21.34
N THR A 93 1.80 14.49 -21.59
CA THR A 93 2.51 13.50 -20.75
C THR A 93 2.60 13.96 -19.29
N GLY A 94 2.82 15.26 -19.06
CA GLY A 94 2.82 15.86 -17.73
C GLY A 94 1.47 15.75 -17.03
N GLU A 95 0.37 15.98 -17.75
CA GLU A 95 -1.00 15.85 -17.20
C GLU A 95 -1.39 14.39 -16.93
N LYS A 96 -0.96 13.45 -17.76
CA LYS A 96 -1.10 12.01 -17.50
C LYS A 96 -0.36 11.63 -16.21
N GLY A 97 0.88 12.07 -16.08
CA GLY A 97 1.66 11.94 -14.85
C GLY A 97 0.91 12.51 -13.66
N LEU A 98 0.44 13.76 -13.74
CA LEU A 98 -0.34 14.44 -12.71
C LEU A 98 -1.52 13.57 -12.25
N LEU A 99 -2.37 13.16 -13.19
CA LEU A 99 -3.55 12.36 -12.94
C LEU A 99 -3.23 11.04 -12.23
N SER A 100 -2.21 10.31 -12.69
CA SER A 100 -1.78 9.04 -12.08
C SER A 100 -1.29 9.18 -10.63
N THR A 101 -0.86 10.38 -10.21
CA THR A 101 -0.37 10.62 -8.84
C THR A 101 -1.37 11.29 -7.89
N MET A 102 -2.50 11.79 -8.38
CA MET A 102 -3.47 12.50 -7.55
C MET A 102 -4.03 11.62 -6.42
N LEU A 103 -4.24 10.34 -6.70
CA LEU A 103 -4.68 9.37 -5.71
C LEU A 103 -3.64 9.17 -4.59
N PHE A 104 -2.35 9.01 -4.93
CA PHE A 104 -1.28 8.93 -3.93
C PHE A 104 -1.12 10.21 -3.13
N THR A 105 -1.34 11.37 -3.77
CA THR A 105 -1.33 12.68 -3.13
C THR A 105 -2.44 12.77 -2.09
N GLY A 106 -3.66 12.34 -2.41
CA GLY A 106 -4.76 12.23 -1.45
C GLY A 106 -4.40 11.32 -0.28
N MET A 107 -3.84 10.14 -0.57
CA MET A 107 -3.40 9.22 0.48
C MET A 107 -2.36 9.85 1.42
N LEU A 108 -1.39 10.57 0.86
CA LEU A 108 -0.29 11.19 1.61
C LEU A 108 -0.82 12.13 2.70
N PHE A 109 -1.75 13.02 2.34
CA PHE A 109 -2.27 14.03 3.27
C PHE A 109 -3.18 13.46 4.35
N THR A 110 -3.88 12.35 4.09
CA THR A 110 -4.87 11.79 5.04
C THR A 110 -4.40 10.56 5.81
N SER A 111 -3.21 10.01 5.51
CA SER A 111 -2.67 8.81 6.17
C SER A 111 -2.65 8.91 7.70
N HIS A 112 -2.16 10.03 8.22
CA HIS A 112 -2.07 10.25 9.67
C HIS A 112 -3.44 10.46 10.30
N LEU A 113 -4.32 11.21 9.60
CA LEU A 113 -5.68 11.46 10.05
C LEU A 113 -6.45 10.16 10.22
N PHE A 114 -6.51 9.32 9.19
CA PHE A 114 -7.24 8.04 9.28
C PHE A 114 -6.59 7.03 10.22
N GLY A 115 -5.27 7.09 10.42
CA GLY A 115 -4.60 6.31 11.46
C GLY A 115 -5.11 6.67 12.86
N TYR A 116 -5.14 7.96 13.19
CA TYR A 116 -5.69 8.46 14.45
C TYR A 116 -7.18 8.13 14.59
N LEU A 117 -7.98 8.40 13.54
CA LEU A 117 -9.42 8.11 13.57
C LEU A 117 -9.71 6.61 13.76
N ALA A 118 -8.88 5.71 13.22
CA ALA A 118 -9.07 4.26 13.37
C ALA A 118 -8.74 3.77 14.79
N ASP A 119 -7.81 4.44 15.47
CA ASP A 119 -7.53 4.17 16.88
C ASP A 119 -8.59 4.78 17.80
N GLU A 120 -9.15 5.94 17.44
CA GLU A 120 -10.12 6.66 18.26
C GLU A 120 -11.56 6.15 18.13
N TYR A 121 -12.03 5.91 16.91
CA TYR A 121 -13.41 5.49 16.64
C TYR A 121 -13.56 3.99 16.38
N GLY A 122 -12.45 3.26 16.25
CA GLY A 122 -12.42 1.83 15.98
C GLY A 122 -12.07 1.53 14.53
N ARG A 123 -11.40 0.37 14.34
CA ARG A 123 -10.84 -0.02 13.05
C ARG A 123 -11.96 -0.46 12.11
N LYS A 124 -12.95 -1.21 12.61
CA LYS A 124 -14.13 -1.61 11.83
C LYS A 124 -14.88 -0.38 11.33
N TYR A 125 -15.12 0.59 12.21
CA TYR A 125 -15.86 1.81 11.86
C TYR A 125 -15.21 2.57 10.70
N ILE A 126 -13.90 2.83 10.79
CA ILE A 126 -13.18 3.62 9.77
C ILE A 126 -13.05 2.88 8.44
N VAL A 127 -12.71 1.59 8.45
CA VAL A 127 -12.56 0.79 7.22
C VAL A 127 -13.87 0.77 6.42
N ILE A 128 -15.01 0.55 7.08
CA ILE A 128 -16.33 0.51 6.42
C ILE A 128 -16.65 1.85 5.77
N ARG A 129 -16.51 2.96 6.51
CA ARG A 129 -16.85 4.30 6.01
C ARG A 129 -15.93 4.73 4.86
N CYS A 130 -14.63 4.46 4.99
CA CYS A 130 -13.66 4.78 3.94
C CYS A 130 -13.93 3.98 2.66
N ASN A 131 -14.26 2.70 2.77
CA ASN A 131 -14.58 1.88 1.60
C ASN A 131 -15.91 2.26 0.95
N PHE A 132 -16.97 2.58 1.72
CA PHE A 132 -18.20 3.11 1.14
C PHE A 132 -17.95 4.43 0.40
N ALA A 133 -17.19 5.35 1.00
CA ALA A 133 -16.83 6.62 0.37
C ALA A 133 -15.98 6.41 -0.89
N SER A 134 -15.00 5.51 -0.84
CA SER A 134 -14.15 5.16 -1.98
C SER A 134 -14.95 4.54 -3.12
N SER A 135 -15.90 3.65 -2.82
CA SER A 135 -16.83 3.08 -3.80
C SER A 135 -17.67 4.16 -4.49
N PHE A 136 -18.26 5.07 -3.70
CA PHE A 136 -19.06 6.17 -4.22
C PHE A 136 -18.22 7.11 -5.09
N LEU A 137 -17.01 7.47 -4.65
CA LEU A 137 -16.12 8.33 -5.42
C LEU A 137 -15.63 7.66 -6.72
N SER A 138 -15.33 6.36 -6.70
CA SER A 138 -15.04 5.59 -7.91
C SER A 138 -16.22 5.58 -8.87
N PHE A 139 -17.45 5.41 -8.37
CA PHE A 139 -18.65 5.51 -9.20
C PHE A 139 -18.78 6.90 -9.85
N VAL A 140 -18.63 7.97 -9.06
CA VAL A 140 -18.68 9.36 -9.56
C VAL A 140 -17.56 9.65 -10.56
N SER A 141 -16.38 9.04 -10.41
CA SER A 141 -15.24 9.24 -11.30
C SER A 141 -15.53 8.86 -12.76
N ALA A 142 -16.38 7.84 -12.98
CA ALA A 142 -16.79 7.40 -14.32
C ALA A 142 -17.54 8.47 -15.11
N PHE A 143 -18.15 9.44 -14.41
CA PHE A 143 -18.95 10.53 -15.00
C PHE A 143 -18.19 11.86 -15.06
N CYS A 144 -16.90 11.89 -14.71
CA CYS A 144 -16.10 13.12 -14.73
C CYS A 144 -15.70 13.49 -16.17
N PRO A 145 -16.06 14.68 -16.69
CA PRO A 145 -15.86 15.02 -18.10
C PRO A 145 -14.42 15.39 -18.46
N GLY A 146 -13.60 15.84 -17.51
CA GLY A 146 -12.29 16.44 -17.81
C GLY A 146 -11.21 16.12 -16.78
N LEU A 147 -9.99 16.54 -17.09
CA LEU A 147 -8.80 16.31 -16.25
C LEU A 147 -9.01 16.79 -14.81
N VAL A 148 -9.46 18.04 -14.62
CA VAL A 148 -9.56 18.66 -13.29
C VAL A 148 -10.58 17.95 -12.41
N SER A 149 -11.75 17.58 -12.96
CA SER A 149 -12.78 16.87 -12.20
C SER A 149 -12.34 15.45 -11.85
N LEU A 150 -11.74 14.73 -12.82
CA LEU A 150 -11.21 13.39 -12.58
C LEU A 150 -10.06 13.40 -11.58
N ALA A 151 -9.13 14.37 -11.66
CA ALA A 151 -8.03 14.57 -10.72
C ALA A 151 -8.54 14.87 -9.31
N THR A 152 -9.55 15.74 -9.18
CA THR A 152 -10.14 16.10 -7.89
C THR A 152 -10.81 14.90 -7.23
N ILE A 153 -11.64 14.16 -7.96
CA ILE A 153 -12.28 12.94 -7.44
C ILE A 153 -11.23 11.88 -7.11
N SER A 154 -10.17 11.75 -7.90
CA SER A 154 -9.07 10.83 -7.64
C SER A 154 -8.31 11.17 -6.35
N LEU A 155 -8.08 12.45 -6.09
CA LEU A 155 -7.48 12.93 -4.85
C LEU A 155 -8.37 12.62 -3.64
N LEU A 156 -9.68 12.89 -3.73
CA LEU A 156 -10.64 12.54 -2.68
C LEU A 156 -10.73 11.02 -2.46
N ASN A 157 -10.70 10.24 -3.53
CA ASN A 157 -10.75 8.79 -3.46
C ASN A 157 -9.49 8.26 -2.74
N GLY A 158 -8.31 8.73 -3.15
CA GLY A 158 -7.05 8.43 -2.47
C GLY A 158 -7.04 8.82 -1.00
N ALA A 159 -7.64 9.97 -0.66
CA ALA A 159 -7.81 10.38 0.72
C ALA A 159 -8.58 9.34 1.54
N CYS A 160 -9.71 8.82 1.03
CA CYS A 160 -10.47 7.75 1.67
C CYS A 160 -9.72 6.41 1.71
N THR A 161 -9.05 6.04 0.62
CA THR A 161 -8.31 4.77 0.51
C THR A 161 -7.20 4.64 1.55
N ALA A 162 -6.63 5.75 2.04
CA ALA A 162 -5.62 5.73 3.11
C ALA A 162 -6.11 5.06 4.41
N GLY A 163 -7.42 5.12 4.71
CA GLY A 163 -8.03 4.56 5.91
C GLY A 163 -8.36 3.07 5.84
N VAL A 164 -7.89 2.34 4.81
CA VAL A 164 -8.31 0.95 4.55
C VAL A 164 -7.19 -0.05 4.83
N ILE A 165 -6.04 0.06 4.15
CA ILE A 165 -4.98 -0.98 4.15
C ILE A 165 -4.43 -1.22 5.56
N ILE A 166 -3.93 -0.16 6.21
CA ILE A 166 -3.25 -0.28 7.51
C ILE A 166 -4.22 -0.75 8.59
N PRO A 167 -5.42 -0.15 8.76
CA PRO A 167 -6.40 -0.63 9.73
C PRO A 167 -6.84 -2.07 9.50
N SER A 168 -6.92 -2.54 8.24
CA SER A 168 -7.24 -3.93 7.92
C SER A 168 -6.17 -4.90 8.44
N TYR A 169 -4.89 -4.59 8.25
CA TYR A 169 -3.79 -5.40 8.80
C TYR A 169 -3.74 -5.37 10.33
N VAL A 170 -3.96 -4.20 10.93
CA VAL A 170 -4.02 -4.07 12.39
C VAL A 170 -5.18 -4.89 12.94
N PHE A 171 -6.35 -4.83 12.32
CA PHE A 171 -7.52 -5.59 12.72
C PHE A 171 -7.27 -7.11 12.73
N VAL A 172 -6.58 -7.63 11.72
CA VAL A 172 -6.12 -9.04 11.69
C VAL A 172 -5.21 -9.35 12.88
N GLY A 173 -4.24 -8.47 13.16
CA GLY A 173 -3.31 -8.64 14.28
C GLY A 173 -3.96 -8.60 15.66
N GLU A 174 -5.10 -7.93 15.80
CA GLU A 174 -5.80 -7.78 17.09
C GLU A 174 -6.87 -8.85 17.34
N ASN A 175 -7.35 -9.51 16.29
CA ASN A 175 -8.40 -10.54 16.39
C ASN A 175 -7.86 -11.98 16.34
N ILE A 176 -6.58 -12.16 15.97
CA ILE A 176 -5.97 -13.47 15.76
C ILE A 176 -4.95 -13.79 16.86
N ARG A 177 -4.86 -15.06 17.25
CA ARG A 177 -3.86 -15.57 18.19
C ARG A 177 -2.42 -15.32 17.71
N LEU A 178 -1.52 -14.99 18.64
CA LEU A 178 -0.15 -14.56 18.40
C LEU A 178 0.62 -15.52 17.49
N SER A 179 0.49 -16.83 17.72
CA SER A 179 1.18 -17.89 16.97
C SER A 179 0.87 -17.90 15.46
N ASN A 180 -0.33 -17.47 15.05
CA ASN A 180 -0.74 -17.48 13.64
C ASN A 180 -0.72 -16.10 12.97
N ARG A 181 -0.57 -15.00 13.74
CA ARG A 181 -0.60 -13.63 13.21
C ARG A 181 0.30 -13.42 11.98
N PRO A 182 1.58 -13.87 11.95
CA PRO A 182 2.43 -13.60 10.80
C PRO A 182 1.93 -14.28 9.52
N VAL A 183 1.41 -15.51 9.62
CA VAL A 183 0.86 -16.24 8.48
C VAL A 183 -0.45 -15.59 8.03
N SER A 184 -1.31 -15.21 8.95
CA SER A 184 -2.58 -14.54 8.65
C SER A 184 -2.36 -13.20 7.93
N ILE A 185 -1.42 -12.38 8.38
CA ILE A 185 -1.04 -11.12 7.73
C ILE A 185 -0.49 -11.37 6.32
N LEU A 186 0.36 -12.39 6.16
CA LEU A 186 0.90 -12.77 4.85
C LEU A 186 -0.22 -13.18 3.88
N VAL A 187 -1.18 -14.01 4.34
CA VAL A 187 -2.33 -14.45 3.52
C VAL A 187 -3.22 -13.26 3.17
N THR A 188 -3.51 -12.36 4.11
CA THR A 188 -4.22 -11.10 3.84
C THR A 188 -3.53 -10.28 2.75
N GLY A 189 -2.19 -10.18 2.79
CA GLY A 189 -1.42 -9.51 1.74
C GLY A 189 -1.44 -10.24 0.39
N ALA A 190 -1.42 -11.58 0.39
CA ALA A 190 -1.51 -12.36 -0.84
C ALA A 190 -2.89 -12.18 -1.52
N ILE A 191 -3.99 -12.19 -0.74
CA ILE A 191 -5.33 -11.87 -1.25
C ILE A 191 -5.34 -10.44 -1.80
N GLY A 192 -4.75 -9.49 -1.07
CA GLY A 192 -4.61 -8.10 -1.51
C GLY A 192 -3.96 -7.97 -2.89
N ASN A 193 -2.84 -8.66 -3.12
CA ASN A 193 -2.11 -8.61 -4.38
C ASN A 193 -2.87 -9.22 -5.56
N LEU A 194 -3.98 -9.96 -5.37
CA LEU A 194 -4.77 -10.49 -6.50
C LEU A 194 -5.28 -9.35 -7.39
N SER A 195 -5.45 -8.14 -6.84
CA SER A 195 -5.85 -6.95 -7.60
C SER A 195 -4.91 -6.64 -8.77
N THR A 196 -3.61 -6.96 -8.67
CA THR A 196 -2.62 -6.62 -9.71
C THR A 196 -2.79 -7.47 -10.96
N ALA A 197 -3.42 -8.64 -10.86
CA ALA A 197 -3.87 -9.44 -12.00
C ALA A 197 -5.33 -9.17 -12.37
N MET A 198 -6.21 -8.95 -11.39
CA MET A 198 -7.64 -8.74 -11.66
C MET A 198 -7.94 -7.47 -12.48
N LEU A 199 -7.24 -6.37 -12.20
CA LEU A 199 -7.46 -5.11 -12.92
C LEU A 199 -7.06 -5.18 -14.41
N PRO A 200 -5.85 -5.64 -14.79
CA PRO A 200 -5.53 -5.82 -16.20
C PRO A 200 -6.41 -6.89 -16.87
N ALA A 201 -6.85 -7.94 -16.17
CA ALA A 201 -7.84 -8.87 -16.71
C ALA A 201 -9.16 -8.18 -17.07
N LEU A 202 -9.61 -7.25 -16.21
CA LEU A 202 -10.78 -6.42 -16.48
C LEU A 202 -10.55 -5.51 -17.69
N ALA A 203 -9.36 -4.91 -17.81
CA ALA A 203 -8.99 -4.06 -18.93
C ALA A 203 -8.99 -4.83 -20.27
N ILE A 204 -8.46 -6.06 -20.30
CA ILE A 204 -8.50 -6.95 -21.49
C ILE A 204 -9.93 -7.18 -21.97
N LEU A 205 -10.88 -7.35 -21.04
CA LEU A 205 -12.27 -7.63 -21.39
C LEU A 205 -13.05 -6.39 -21.85
N ILE A 206 -12.68 -5.20 -21.35
CA ILE A 206 -13.52 -4.00 -21.48
C ILE A 206 -12.95 -2.99 -22.47
N ILE A 207 -11.65 -2.73 -22.47
CA ILE A 207 -11.03 -1.74 -23.36
C ILE A 207 -11.34 -1.99 -24.85
N PRO A 208 -11.34 -3.24 -25.36
CA PRO A 208 -11.65 -3.51 -26.76
C PRO A 208 -13.09 -3.21 -27.19
N LEU A 209 -13.99 -2.92 -26.23
CA LEU A 209 -15.38 -2.59 -26.54
C LEU A 209 -15.45 -1.17 -27.13
N THR A 210 -15.81 -1.06 -28.40
CA THR A 210 -15.78 0.20 -29.17
C THR A 210 -17.05 1.05 -29.06
N PHE A 211 -17.87 0.85 -28.03
CA PHE A 211 -19.06 1.69 -27.86
C PHE A 211 -18.67 3.10 -27.40
N GLN A 212 -19.31 4.09 -27.99
CA GLN A 212 -19.20 5.49 -27.60
C GLN A 212 -20.62 6.05 -27.52
N TRP A 213 -21.03 6.50 -26.34
CA TRP A 213 -22.33 7.12 -26.12
C TRP A 213 -22.14 8.57 -25.69
N ASP A 214 -22.55 9.52 -26.52
CA ASP A 214 -22.54 10.93 -26.16
C ASP A 214 -23.64 11.22 -25.11
N VAL A 215 -23.23 11.66 -23.93
CA VAL A 215 -24.14 11.99 -22.83
C VAL A 215 -24.43 13.48 -22.86
N PHE A 216 -25.49 13.84 -23.59
CA PHE A 216 -26.05 15.20 -23.67
C PHE A 216 -25.03 16.29 -24.06
N GLY A 217 -23.96 15.95 -24.80
CA GLY A 217 -22.91 16.88 -25.21
C GLY A 217 -21.95 17.31 -24.09
N TYR A 218 -22.02 16.71 -22.90
CA TYR A 218 -21.12 17.02 -21.79
C TYR A 218 -19.87 16.15 -21.77
N PHE A 219 -20.00 14.86 -22.13
CA PHE A 219 -18.89 13.93 -22.26
C PHE A 219 -19.30 12.66 -23.01
N THR A 220 -18.31 11.96 -23.57
CA THR A 220 -18.50 10.65 -24.22
C THR A 220 -18.32 9.52 -23.22
N PHE A 221 -19.33 8.67 -23.08
CA PHE A 221 -19.27 7.45 -22.28
C PHE A 221 -18.65 6.31 -23.10
N SER A 222 -17.40 5.96 -22.78
CA SER A 222 -16.54 5.00 -23.49
C SER A 222 -16.06 3.86 -22.57
N SER A 223 -15.37 2.87 -23.12
CA SER A 223 -14.94 1.65 -22.41
C SER A 223 -14.14 1.89 -21.14
N TRP A 224 -13.23 2.87 -21.11
CA TRP A 224 -12.43 3.18 -19.93
C TRP A 224 -13.25 3.72 -18.76
N ARG A 225 -14.38 4.39 -19.01
CA ARG A 225 -15.31 4.83 -17.95
C ARG A 225 -16.05 3.65 -17.32
N VAL A 226 -16.26 2.55 -18.05
CA VAL A 226 -16.80 1.32 -17.47
C VAL A 226 -15.81 0.68 -16.51
N ILE A 227 -14.50 0.74 -16.78
CA ILE A 227 -13.47 0.29 -15.82
C ILE A 227 -13.55 1.10 -14.53
N LEU A 228 -13.66 2.44 -14.63
CA LEU A 228 -13.87 3.30 -13.47
C LEU A 228 -15.14 2.93 -12.70
N LEU A 229 -16.25 2.67 -13.40
CA LEU A 229 -17.50 2.26 -12.78
C LEU A 229 -17.37 0.91 -12.04
N LEU A 230 -16.77 -0.09 -12.67
CA LEU A 230 -16.56 -1.41 -12.07
C LEU A 230 -15.52 -1.39 -10.94
N SER A 231 -14.61 -0.42 -10.94
CA SER A 231 -13.69 -0.19 -9.82
C SER A 231 -14.40 0.20 -8.51
N SER A 232 -15.68 0.60 -8.58
CA SER A 232 -16.50 0.84 -7.38
C SER A 232 -16.92 -0.43 -6.65
N LEU A 233 -16.92 -1.59 -7.31
CA LEU A 233 -17.43 -2.85 -6.75
C LEU A 233 -16.51 -3.46 -5.67
N PRO A 234 -15.18 -3.59 -5.87
CA PRO A 234 -14.30 -4.13 -4.83
C PRO A 234 -14.41 -3.40 -3.47
N PRO A 235 -14.36 -2.05 -3.38
CA PRO A 235 -14.51 -1.38 -2.09
C PRO A 235 -15.92 -1.55 -1.51
N LEU A 236 -16.98 -1.63 -2.32
CA LEU A 236 -18.33 -1.93 -1.83
C LEU A 236 -18.41 -3.33 -1.19
N ILE A 237 -17.89 -4.35 -1.89
CA ILE A 237 -17.82 -5.73 -1.38
C ILE A 237 -16.96 -5.78 -0.11
N GLY A 238 -15.85 -5.06 -0.09
CA GLY A 238 -15.00 -4.88 1.09
C GLY A 238 -15.78 -4.33 2.29
N ALA A 239 -16.49 -3.21 2.12
CA ALA A 239 -17.30 -2.60 3.16
C ALA A 239 -18.40 -3.52 3.69
N LEU A 240 -19.15 -4.17 2.79
CA LEU A 240 -20.23 -5.09 3.15
C LEU A 240 -19.68 -6.31 3.90
N SER A 241 -18.60 -6.91 3.42
CA SER A 241 -18.01 -8.09 4.06
C SER A 241 -17.41 -7.77 5.43
N PHE A 242 -16.77 -6.61 5.60
CA PHE A 242 -16.22 -6.17 6.89
C PHE A 242 -17.32 -5.79 7.90
N SER A 243 -18.50 -5.36 7.43
CA SER A 243 -19.63 -5.03 8.29
C SER A 243 -20.13 -6.19 9.15
N MET A 244 -19.91 -7.43 8.68
CA MET A 244 -20.30 -8.68 9.34
C MET A 244 -19.41 -9.05 10.54
N LEU A 245 -18.26 -8.40 10.70
CA LEU A 245 -17.32 -8.66 11.80
C LEU A 245 -17.72 -7.93 13.08
N HIS A 246 -17.18 -8.35 14.22
CA HIS A 246 -17.26 -7.55 15.45
C HIS A 246 -16.11 -6.53 15.48
N GLU A 247 -16.22 -5.50 16.31
CA GLU A 247 -15.08 -4.61 16.52
C GLU A 247 -13.94 -5.32 17.26
N SER A 248 -12.71 -4.86 17.08
CA SER A 248 -11.52 -5.46 17.67
C SER A 248 -11.61 -5.53 19.21
N PRO A 249 -11.34 -6.70 19.85
CA PRO A 249 -11.30 -6.81 21.30
C PRO A 249 -10.32 -5.84 21.95
N LYS A 250 -9.20 -5.54 21.27
CA LYS A 250 -8.21 -4.58 21.76
C LYS A 250 -8.76 -3.16 21.81
N TYR A 251 -9.48 -2.75 20.76
CA TYR A 251 -10.14 -1.45 20.73
C TYR A 251 -11.15 -1.32 21.87
N LEU A 252 -12.03 -2.33 22.02
CA LEU A 252 -13.06 -2.35 23.07
C LEU A 252 -12.43 -2.26 24.47
N LEU A 253 -11.35 -3.00 24.73
CA LEU A 253 -10.60 -2.90 25.99
C LEU A 253 -9.99 -1.52 26.20
N SER A 254 -9.44 -0.89 25.16
CA SER A 254 -8.86 0.45 25.26
C SER A 254 -9.89 1.55 25.57
N LYS A 255 -11.14 1.36 25.13
CA LYS A 255 -12.26 2.24 25.46
C LYS A 255 -12.90 1.92 26.82
N GLY A 256 -12.34 0.99 27.58
CA GLY A 256 -12.88 0.56 28.87
C GLY A 256 -14.10 -0.37 28.78
N LEU A 257 -14.52 -0.78 27.58
CA LEU A 257 -15.67 -1.66 27.31
C LEU A 257 -15.29 -3.14 27.53
N LYS A 258 -14.92 -3.47 28.78
CA LYS A 258 -14.35 -4.78 29.14
C LYS A 258 -15.30 -5.96 28.91
N GLN A 259 -16.60 -5.77 29.13
CA GLN A 259 -17.58 -6.84 28.93
C GLN A 259 -17.80 -7.13 27.45
N GLU A 260 -17.96 -6.10 26.62
CA GLU A 260 -18.09 -6.26 25.17
C GLU A 260 -16.86 -6.94 24.57
N ALA A 261 -15.65 -6.55 25.01
CA ALA A 261 -14.42 -7.22 24.58
C ALA A 261 -14.41 -8.72 24.94
N LEU A 262 -14.87 -9.06 26.15
CA LEU A 262 -14.95 -10.44 26.60
C LEU A 262 -16.00 -11.24 25.79
N ASP A 263 -17.13 -10.63 25.46
CA ASP A 263 -18.19 -11.25 24.65
C ASP A 263 -17.70 -11.51 23.22
N VAL A 264 -16.96 -10.57 22.62
CA VAL A 264 -16.32 -10.80 21.32
C VAL A 264 -15.33 -11.96 21.40
N ILE A 265 -14.46 -12.02 22.40
CA ILE A 265 -13.49 -13.12 22.54
C ILE A 265 -14.18 -14.47 22.73
N LYS A 266 -15.25 -14.52 23.53
CA LYS A 266 -16.08 -15.72 23.69
C LYS A 266 -16.74 -16.15 22.39
N HIS A 267 -17.21 -15.19 21.58
CA HIS A 267 -17.74 -15.45 20.25
C HIS A 267 -16.67 -16.02 19.32
N ILE A 268 -15.47 -15.42 19.31
CA ILE A 268 -14.31 -15.93 18.55
C ILE A 268 -14.01 -17.38 18.93
N TYR A 269 -13.91 -17.68 20.23
CA TYR A 269 -13.69 -19.05 20.72
C TYR A 269 -14.80 -20.01 20.24
N SER A 270 -16.07 -19.61 20.37
CA SER A 270 -17.20 -20.46 20.02
C SER A 270 -17.22 -20.80 18.52
N VAL A 271 -16.99 -19.80 17.66
CA VAL A 271 -16.98 -20.00 16.21
C VAL A 271 -15.74 -20.75 15.73
N ASN A 272 -14.57 -20.51 16.35
CA ASN A 272 -13.33 -21.20 15.99
C ASN A 272 -13.34 -22.68 16.40
N THR A 273 -13.83 -22.99 17.60
CA THR A 273 -13.78 -24.36 18.17
C THR A 273 -15.07 -25.16 17.97
N GLY A 274 -16.18 -24.51 17.65
CA GLY A 274 -17.51 -25.12 17.61
C GLY A 274 -18.11 -25.39 19.01
N ARG A 275 -17.41 -25.02 20.09
CA ARG A 275 -17.89 -25.22 21.47
C ARG A 275 -18.74 -24.03 21.94
N PRO A 276 -19.61 -24.20 22.95
CA PRO A 276 -20.36 -23.09 23.53
C PRO A 276 -19.45 -22.00 24.12
N ALA A 277 -19.82 -20.72 23.93
CA ALA A 277 -19.13 -19.57 24.50
C ALA A 277 -18.93 -19.63 26.03
N LYS A 278 -19.83 -20.32 26.74
CA LYS A 278 -19.77 -20.54 28.20
C LYS A 278 -18.60 -21.43 28.64
N GLU A 279 -18.07 -22.26 27.73
CA GLU A 279 -16.92 -23.14 28.01
C GLU A 279 -15.57 -22.43 27.80
N PHE A 280 -15.56 -21.15 27.41
CA PHE A 280 -14.32 -20.41 27.27
C PHE A 280 -13.59 -20.32 28.63
N PRO A 281 -12.29 -20.62 28.73
CA PRO A 281 -11.59 -20.71 30.02
C PRO A 281 -11.57 -19.42 30.84
N ILE A 282 -11.69 -18.26 30.19
CA ILE A 282 -11.59 -16.95 30.85
C ILE A 282 -12.98 -16.29 30.86
N GLN A 283 -13.63 -16.28 32.02
CA GLN A 283 -15.03 -15.83 32.14
C GLN A 283 -15.22 -14.48 32.84
N LYS A 284 -14.22 -14.00 33.60
CA LYS A 284 -14.40 -12.85 34.51
C LYS A 284 -13.90 -11.53 33.95
N SER A 285 -12.63 -11.45 33.55
CA SER A 285 -12.02 -10.22 33.05
C SER A 285 -10.76 -10.52 32.25
N ILE A 286 -10.42 -9.57 31.37
CA ILE A 286 -9.22 -9.56 30.54
C ILE A 286 -8.62 -8.16 30.64
N ARG A 287 -7.29 -8.06 30.53
CA ARG A 287 -6.57 -6.78 30.51
C ARG A 287 -5.75 -6.63 29.23
N LEU A 288 -5.41 -5.39 28.89
CA LEU A 288 -4.45 -5.08 27.83
C LEU A 288 -3.06 -5.66 28.14
N ASP A 289 -2.30 -5.92 27.08
CA ASP A 289 -0.92 -6.40 27.19
C ASP A 289 -0.02 -5.32 27.85
N PRO A 290 1.03 -5.70 28.61
CA PRO A 290 1.91 -4.74 29.29
C PRO A 290 2.54 -3.75 28.31
N GLY A 291 2.36 -2.44 28.56
CA GLY A 291 2.85 -1.36 27.69
C GLY A 291 1.80 -0.78 26.73
N GLU A 292 0.61 -1.38 26.66
CA GLU A 292 -0.55 -0.81 25.99
C GLU A 292 -1.41 -0.04 27.01
N ILE A 293 -1.65 1.24 26.74
CA ILE A 293 -2.34 2.16 27.67
C ILE A 293 -3.84 2.12 27.40
N ASP A 294 -4.63 2.03 28.48
CA ASP A 294 -6.09 2.18 28.46
C ASP A 294 -6.44 3.63 28.09
N SER A 295 -6.94 3.86 26.87
CA SER A 295 -7.22 5.22 26.36
C SER A 295 -8.38 5.88 27.10
N SER A 296 -9.20 5.11 27.84
CA SER A 296 -10.24 5.64 28.74
C SER A 296 -9.70 6.48 29.91
N LEU A 297 -8.40 6.42 30.21
CA LEU A 297 -7.76 7.17 31.28
C LEU A 297 -7.10 8.48 30.82
N GLU A 298 -7.03 8.76 29.52
CA GLU A 298 -6.43 9.96 28.95
C GLU A 298 -7.51 10.89 28.35
N SER A 299 -7.38 12.20 28.54
CA SER A 299 -8.24 13.19 27.87
C SER A 299 -7.89 13.28 26.38
N ASP A 300 -8.82 13.73 25.54
CA ASP A 300 -8.66 13.81 24.07
C ASP A 300 -7.43 14.64 23.62
N HIS A 301 -7.08 15.68 24.40
CA HIS A 301 -5.83 16.45 24.21
C HIS A 301 -4.54 15.66 24.50
N GLY A 302 -4.62 14.60 25.30
CA GLY A 302 -3.51 13.69 25.62
C GLY A 302 -3.09 12.82 24.44
N SER A 303 -4.05 12.35 23.63
CA SER A 303 -3.78 11.46 22.49
C SER A 303 -2.95 12.14 21.39
N ILE A 304 -3.32 13.37 20.99
CA ILE A 304 -2.55 14.13 19.99
C ILE A 304 -1.16 14.48 20.53
N LYS A 305 -1.08 14.90 21.80
CA LYS A 305 0.20 15.21 22.46
C LYS A 305 1.11 13.98 22.50
N ARG A 306 0.55 12.78 22.67
CA ARG A 306 1.30 11.51 22.65
C ARG A 306 1.80 11.15 21.26
N VAL A 307 0.94 11.22 20.24
CA VAL A 307 1.35 11.00 18.83
C VAL A 307 2.46 11.97 18.44
N TRP A 308 2.32 13.24 18.81
CA TRP A 308 3.36 14.25 18.63
C TRP A 308 4.65 13.89 19.36
N THR A 309 4.56 13.52 20.64
CA THR A 309 5.73 13.13 21.45
C THR A 309 6.47 11.93 20.84
N GLN A 310 5.74 10.89 20.42
CA GLN A 310 6.31 9.71 19.74
C GLN A 310 6.97 10.07 18.40
N THR A 311 6.34 10.97 17.65
CA THR A 311 6.88 11.48 16.37
C THR A 311 8.18 12.25 16.63
N VAL A 312 8.18 13.16 17.59
CA VAL A 312 9.37 13.95 17.97
C VAL A 312 10.50 13.04 18.46
N LEU A 313 10.21 11.99 19.23
CA LEU A 313 11.21 11.02 19.69
C LEU A 313 11.97 10.35 18.53
N LEU A 314 11.32 10.11 17.39
CA LEU A 314 11.96 9.53 16.21
C LEU A 314 12.98 10.47 15.57
N PHE A 315 12.82 11.79 15.75
CA PHE A 315 13.73 12.82 15.25
C PHE A 315 14.75 13.29 16.31
N GLN A 316 14.81 12.63 17.48
CA GLN A 316 15.82 12.87 18.50
C GLN A 316 16.92 11.81 18.48
N LYS A 317 18.11 12.16 19.01
CA LYS A 317 19.20 11.19 19.20
C LYS A 317 18.80 10.18 20.31
N PRO A 318 19.09 8.87 20.17
CA PRO A 318 19.88 8.22 19.12
C PRO A 318 19.08 7.76 17.88
N LEU A 319 17.74 7.85 17.89
CA LEU A 319 16.87 7.27 16.86
C LEU A 319 16.93 7.98 15.50
N LEU A 320 17.24 9.28 15.48
CA LEU A 320 17.29 10.11 14.27
C LEU A 320 18.03 9.46 13.09
N LYS A 321 19.21 8.86 13.33
CA LYS A 321 20.01 8.22 12.27
C LYS A 321 19.30 7.00 11.66
N PHE A 322 18.59 6.22 12.48
CA PHE A 322 17.79 5.09 12.02
C PHE A 322 16.57 5.60 11.24
N THR A 323 15.84 6.59 11.78
CA THR A 323 14.67 7.20 11.13
C THR A 323 15.00 7.73 9.74
N VAL A 324 16.05 8.54 9.58
CA VAL A 324 16.44 9.11 8.29
C VAL A 324 16.81 8.02 7.29
N LYS A 325 17.60 7.02 7.72
CA LYS A 325 17.99 5.89 6.86
C LYS A 325 16.79 5.06 6.42
N SER A 326 15.88 4.76 7.35
CA SER A 326 14.65 4.01 7.09
C SER A 326 13.71 4.74 6.14
N CYS A 327 13.56 6.06 6.31
CA CYS A 327 12.76 6.89 5.42
C CYS A 327 13.35 6.91 4.01
N PHE A 328 14.66 7.02 3.85
CA PHE A 328 15.32 7.03 2.54
C PHE A 328 15.18 5.68 1.81
N ILE A 329 15.40 4.56 2.52
CA ILE A 329 15.20 3.21 1.95
C ILE A 329 13.75 3.03 1.50
N GLN A 330 12.78 3.38 2.36
CA GLN A 330 11.36 3.23 2.04
C GLN A 330 10.93 4.15 0.89
N ALA A 331 11.40 5.41 0.89
CA ALA A 331 11.18 6.39 -0.18
C ALA A 331 11.63 5.85 -1.53
N GLY A 332 12.87 5.36 -1.61
CA GLY A 332 13.42 4.89 -2.86
C GLY A 332 12.78 3.59 -3.37
N LEU A 333 12.49 2.63 -2.48
CA LEU A 333 11.82 1.37 -2.88
C LEU A 333 10.37 1.59 -3.32
N VAL A 334 9.58 2.31 -2.52
CA VAL A 334 8.16 2.60 -2.83
C VAL A 334 8.07 3.51 -4.05
N GLY A 335 8.94 4.53 -4.13
CA GLY A 335 9.01 5.42 -5.29
C GLY A 335 9.33 4.67 -6.57
N ALA A 336 10.44 3.92 -6.59
CA ALA A 336 10.86 3.15 -7.78
C ALA A 336 9.79 2.13 -8.22
N CYS A 337 9.18 1.43 -7.27
CA CYS A 337 8.11 0.48 -7.55
C CYS A 337 6.94 1.18 -8.25
N ASN A 338 6.41 2.26 -7.66
CA ASN A 338 5.24 2.94 -8.21
C ASN A 338 5.52 3.64 -9.54
N ILE A 339 6.71 4.22 -9.74
CA ILE A 339 7.09 4.84 -11.01
C ILE A 339 6.92 3.82 -12.15
N ILE A 340 7.46 2.61 -12.00
CA ILE A 340 7.37 1.59 -13.05
C ILE A 340 5.94 1.12 -13.22
N PHE A 341 5.22 0.81 -12.13
CA PHE A 341 3.85 0.34 -12.21
C PHE A 341 2.90 1.35 -12.88
N LEU A 342 3.09 2.64 -12.61
CA LEU A 342 2.24 3.70 -13.16
C LEU A 342 2.52 3.96 -14.63
N TRP A 343 3.78 3.90 -15.05
CA TRP A 343 4.17 4.18 -16.44
C TRP A 343 4.18 2.95 -17.35
N LEU A 344 4.16 1.72 -16.80
CA LEU A 344 4.26 0.50 -17.59
C LEU A 344 3.23 0.39 -18.73
N PRO A 345 1.91 0.55 -18.51
CA PRO A 345 0.94 0.40 -19.59
C PRO A 345 1.15 1.45 -20.70
N GLN A 346 1.47 2.69 -20.32
CA GLN A 346 1.72 3.78 -21.26
C GLN A 346 2.98 3.52 -22.11
N LEU A 347 4.06 3.07 -21.47
CA LEU A 347 5.31 2.75 -22.15
C LEU A 347 5.16 1.56 -23.09
N VAL A 348 4.51 0.48 -22.64
CA VAL A 348 4.26 -0.71 -23.49
C VAL A 348 3.41 -0.33 -24.70
N LYS A 349 2.37 0.49 -24.52
CA LYS A 349 1.58 1.04 -25.64
C LYS A 349 2.46 1.77 -26.66
N GLN A 350 3.35 2.65 -26.21
CA GLN A 350 4.24 3.41 -27.10
C GLN A 350 5.18 2.48 -27.90
N LEU A 351 5.75 1.47 -27.24
CA LEU A 351 6.63 0.50 -27.90
C LEU A 351 5.88 -0.35 -28.93
N MET A 352 4.67 -0.80 -28.59
CA MET A 352 3.84 -1.62 -29.48
C MET A 352 3.37 -0.83 -30.71
N ASN A 353 2.91 0.40 -30.54
CA ASN A 353 2.50 1.24 -31.67
C ASN A 353 3.67 1.49 -32.63
N TYR A 354 4.85 1.81 -32.10
CA TYR A 354 6.04 1.99 -32.94
C TYR A 354 6.40 0.72 -33.72
N ALA A 355 6.28 -0.46 -33.10
CA ALA A 355 6.56 -1.75 -33.74
C ALA A 355 5.55 -2.13 -34.83
N VAL A 356 4.31 -1.65 -34.75
CA VAL A 356 3.30 -1.82 -35.81
C VAL A 356 3.65 -0.94 -37.02
N ASP A 357 4.07 0.30 -36.77
CA ASP A 357 4.39 1.26 -37.83
C ASP A 357 5.74 0.97 -38.53
N HIS A 358 6.68 0.30 -37.84
CA HIS A 358 8.04 0.06 -38.34
C HIS A 358 8.37 -1.45 -38.36
N PRO A 359 8.58 -2.07 -39.54
CA PRO A 359 8.88 -3.51 -39.66
C PRO A 359 10.24 -3.93 -39.08
N THR A 360 11.16 -2.98 -38.89
CA THR A 360 12.43 -3.19 -38.17
C THR A 360 12.45 -2.31 -36.93
N TYR A 361 12.31 -2.92 -35.75
CA TYR A 361 12.25 -2.18 -34.48
C TYR A 361 13.58 -1.49 -34.17
N GLY A 362 14.65 -2.24 -33.85
CA GLY A 362 16.05 -1.76 -33.83
C GLY A 362 16.40 -0.55 -32.97
N VAL A 363 15.46 0.02 -32.21
CA VAL A 363 15.60 1.24 -31.42
C VAL A 363 15.46 0.97 -29.93
N THR A 364 16.01 1.86 -29.12
CA THR A 364 15.92 1.79 -27.66
C THR A 364 14.59 2.36 -27.15
N LEU A 365 14.25 2.05 -25.89
CA LEU A 365 13.09 2.60 -25.18
C LEU A 365 13.02 4.14 -25.27
N CYS A 366 14.18 4.79 -25.08
CA CYS A 366 14.24 6.24 -24.98
C CYS A 366 14.19 6.94 -26.34
N GLU A 367 14.65 6.29 -27.41
CA GLU A 367 14.44 6.77 -28.78
C GLU A 367 12.95 6.77 -29.14
N VAL A 368 12.23 5.68 -28.81
CA VAL A 368 10.76 5.60 -29.02
C VAL A 368 10.02 6.67 -28.20
N ALA A 369 10.43 6.91 -26.95
CA ALA A 369 9.83 7.94 -26.11
C ALA A 369 10.00 9.36 -26.68
N GLN A 370 11.14 9.64 -27.32
CA GLN A 370 11.44 10.95 -27.92
C GLN A 370 10.82 11.16 -29.31
N LEU A 371 10.51 10.08 -30.03
CA LEU A 371 9.88 10.11 -31.35
C LEU A 371 8.39 10.53 -31.30
N ASN A 372 7.72 10.36 -30.16
CA ASN A 372 6.31 10.75 -29.96
C ASN A 372 6.07 12.26 -29.80
N LYS A 373 7.04 13.11 -30.17
CA LYS A 373 6.73 14.52 -30.39
C LYS A 373 5.72 14.58 -31.54
N PRO A 374 4.61 15.35 -31.43
CA PRO A 374 3.88 15.71 -32.63
C PRO A 374 4.94 16.32 -33.55
N LEU A 375 5.09 15.73 -34.73
CA LEU A 375 6.00 16.24 -35.74
C LEU A 375 5.57 17.69 -35.97
N GLU A 376 6.26 18.65 -35.35
CA GLU A 376 6.33 19.98 -35.93
C GLU A 376 6.93 19.70 -37.28
N VAL A 377 6.06 19.72 -38.27
CA VAL A 377 6.39 19.64 -39.68
C VAL A 377 7.44 20.74 -39.90
N VAL A 378 8.71 20.35 -39.84
CA VAL A 378 9.80 21.14 -40.39
C VAL A 378 9.63 20.99 -41.90
N LEU A 379 8.65 21.71 -42.44
CA LEU A 379 8.63 22.06 -43.84
C LEU A 379 9.91 22.84 -44.08
N ASN A 380 10.92 22.13 -44.55
CA ASN A 380 12.05 22.74 -45.23
C ASN A 380 11.44 23.47 -46.43
N PRO A 381 11.41 24.81 -46.47
CA PRO A 381 10.72 25.54 -47.51
C PRO A 381 11.65 25.60 -48.72
N THR A 382 11.87 24.46 -49.36
CA THR A 382 12.56 24.41 -50.64
C THR A 382 11.81 23.46 -51.54
N ASN A 383 10.91 24.09 -52.29
CA ASN A 383 10.28 23.61 -53.52
C ASN A 383 9.24 22.51 -53.33
N LEU A 384 7.98 22.91 -53.21
CA LEU A 384 6.89 22.33 -54.00
C LEU A 384 5.68 23.26 -53.96
N THR A 385 5.40 23.86 -55.11
CA THR A 385 4.15 24.50 -55.45
C THR A 385 3.08 23.43 -55.64
N GLU A 386 2.29 23.16 -54.62
CA GLU A 386 0.94 22.62 -54.79
C GLU A 386 0.15 22.89 -53.52
N ASN A 387 -0.94 23.65 -53.66
CA ASN A 387 -1.90 23.93 -52.61
C ASN A 387 -2.65 22.63 -52.27
N LEU A 388 -2.08 21.78 -51.42
CA LEU A 388 -2.87 20.85 -50.62
C LEU A 388 -3.03 21.46 -49.22
N GLU A 389 -4.13 22.16 -49.05
CA GLU A 389 -4.71 22.45 -47.75
C GLU A 389 -5.22 21.11 -47.20
N TYR A 390 -4.34 20.36 -46.52
CA TYR A 390 -4.75 19.16 -45.78
C TYR A 390 -5.43 19.67 -44.52
N ASP A 391 -6.76 19.62 -44.51
CA ASP A 391 -7.61 19.93 -43.36
C ASP A 391 -7.28 18.92 -42.24
N LEU A 392 -6.30 19.25 -41.40
CA LEU A 392 -5.85 18.40 -40.27
C LEU A 392 -6.89 18.33 -39.14
N ALA A 393 -8.07 18.94 -39.31
CA ALA A 393 -9.08 19.08 -38.27
C ALA A 393 -9.99 17.84 -38.10
N ASP A 394 -10.05 16.92 -39.07
CA ASP A 394 -11.09 15.88 -39.13
C ASP A 394 -10.58 14.42 -39.16
N VAL A 395 -9.34 14.14 -38.75
CA VAL A 395 -8.95 12.73 -38.47
C VAL A 395 -9.53 12.34 -37.11
N PRO A 396 -10.54 11.45 -37.02
CA PRO A 396 -11.06 11.02 -35.73
C PRO A 396 -9.94 10.36 -34.94
N CYS A 397 -9.60 10.92 -33.77
CA CYS A 397 -8.63 10.32 -32.87
C CYS A 397 -9.21 8.99 -32.35
N VAL A 398 -8.77 7.88 -32.94
CA VAL A 398 -9.08 6.54 -32.46
C VAL A 398 -8.03 6.18 -31.44
N ALA A 399 -8.39 6.13 -30.16
CA ALA A 399 -7.53 5.61 -29.11
C ALA A 399 -7.45 4.09 -29.24
N ASP A 400 -6.78 3.59 -30.27
CA ASP A 400 -6.49 2.17 -30.41
C ASP A 400 -5.37 1.82 -29.42
N VAL A 401 -5.76 1.18 -28.31
CA VAL A 401 -4.81 0.68 -27.33
C VAL A 401 -4.65 -0.81 -27.59
N PRO A 402 -3.45 -1.26 -28.03
CA PRO A 402 -3.21 -2.67 -28.27
C PRO A 402 -3.54 -3.49 -27.02
N VAL A 403 -4.45 -4.44 -27.15
CA VAL A 403 -4.90 -5.30 -26.04
C VAL A 403 -3.73 -6.06 -25.41
N ASP A 404 -2.70 -6.33 -26.21
CA ASP A 404 -1.40 -6.89 -25.82
C ASP A 404 -0.73 -6.14 -24.66
N THR A 405 -0.93 -4.82 -24.55
CA THR A 405 -0.48 -3.99 -23.42
C THR A 405 -1.01 -4.51 -22.09
N TYR A 406 -2.28 -4.91 -22.07
CA TYR A 406 -2.95 -5.41 -20.87
C TYR A 406 -2.63 -6.89 -20.60
N TYR A 407 -2.35 -7.69 -21.64
CA TYR A 407 -1.86 -9.06 -21.46
C TYR A 407 -0.49 -9.10 -20.75
N VAL A 408 0.44 -8.21 -21.13
CA VAL A 408 1.73 -8.06 -20.43
C VAL A 408 1.51 -7.71 -18.95
N SER A 409 0.61 -6.77 -18.68
CA SER A 409 0.30 -6.35 -17.32
C SER A 409 -0.38 -7.44 -16.50
N PHE A 410 -1.25 -8.24 -17.12
CA PHE A 410 -1.86 -9.41 -16.49
C PHE A 410 -0.82 -10.47 -16.12
N ALA A 411 0.08 -10.80 -17.04
CA ALA A 411 1.19 -11.72 -16.78
C ALA A 411 2.08 -11.22 -15.64
N MET A 412 2.42 -9.92 -15.63
CA MET A 412 3.15 -9.28 -14.54
C MET A 412 2.43 -9.45 -13.19
N GLY A 413 1.12 -9.22 -13.13
CA GLY A 413 0.32 -9.41 -11.91
C GLY A 413 0.33 -10.85 -11.39
N VAL A 414 0.23 -11.84 -12.28
CA VAL A 414 0.33 -13.27 -11.93
C VAL A 414 1.74 -13.60 -11.41
N CYS A 415 2.78 -13.14 -12.10
CA CYS A 415 4.17 -13.32 -11.66
C CYS A 415 4.43 -12.67 -10.29
N GLN A 416 3.85 -11.50 -10.04
CA GLN A 416 3.95 -10.82 -8.75
C GLN A 416 3.39 -11.66 -7.60
N LEU A 417 2.24 -12.32 -7.78
CA LEU A 417 1.68 -13.22 -6.77
C LEU A 417 2.61 -14.39 -6.46
N ILE A 418 3.16 -15.00 -7.51
CA ILE A 418 4.07 -16.14 -7.38
C ILE A 418 5.35 -15.72 -6.65
N VAL A 419 5.98 -14.62 -7.08
CA VAL A 419 7.20 -14.09 -6.46
C VAL A 419 6.94 -13.62 -5.03
N PHE A 420 5.79 -13.02 -4.72
CA PHE A 420 5.44 -12.62 -3.36
C PHE A 420 5.43 -13.83 -2.40
N ILE A 421 4.83 -14.95 -2.80
CA ILE A 421 4.79 -16.18 -1.99
C ILE A 421 6.19 -16.81 -1.86
N ILE A 422 6.89 -16.96 -2.99
CA ILE A 422 8.24 -17.56 -3.04
C ILE A 422 9.23 -16.75 -2.20
N SER A 423 9.19 -15.43 -2.34
CA SER A 423 10.09 -14.51 -1.62
C SER A 423 9.85 -14.54 -0.11
N GLY A 424 8.60 -14.70 0.34
CA GLY A 424 8.28 -14.95 1.75
C GLY A 424 8.87 -16.26 2.29
N GLY A 425 8.92 -17.31 1.48
CA GLY A 425 9.60 -18.57 1.81
C GLY A 425 11.12 -18.44 1.84
N LEU A 426 11.73 -17.86 0.81
CA LEU A 426 13.17 -17.59 0.71
C LEU A 426 13.68 -16.70 1.84
N ALA A 427 12.90 -15.70 2.26
CA ALA A 427 13.24 -14.82 3.36
C ALA A 427 13.46 -15.59 4.69
N ARG A 428 12.81 -16.74 4.87
CA ARG A 428 13.03 -17.63 6.03
C ARG A 428 14.32 -18.44 5.92
N LEU A 429 14.77 -18.77 4.70
CA LEU A 429 15.95 -19.59 4.44
C LEU A 429 17.25 -18.76 4.42
N ILE A 430 17.26 -17.68 3.62
CA ILE A 430 18.45 -16.86 3.34
C ILE A 430 18.49 -15.61 4.24
N GLY A 431 17.35 -15.25 4.84
CA GLY A 431 17.17 -14.04 5.64
C GLY A 431 16.69 -12.85 4.81
N SER A 432 15.68 -12.13 5.30
CA SER A 432 15.04 -11.00 4.61
C SER A 432 16.02 -9.91 4.18
N LYS A 433 17.05 -9.62 4.98
CA LYS A 433 18.05 -8.60 4.66
C LYS A 433 18.87 -8.96 3.42
N SER A 434 19.38 -10.19 3.36
CA SER A 434 20.20 -10.63 2.23
C SER A 434 19.39 -10.69 0.94
N LEU A 435 18.14 -11.15 1.05
CA LEU A 435 17.21 -11.22 -0.08
C LEU A 435 16.86 -9.82 -0.61
N LEU A 436 16.59 -8.86 0.29
CA LEU A 436 16.32 -7.47 -0.08
C LEU A 436 17.51 -6.84 -0.83
N VAL A 437 18.75 -7.05 -0.35
CA VAL A 437 19.96 -6.55 -1.02
C VAL A 437 20.07 -7.12 -2.43
N PHE A 438 19.97 -8.43 -2.59
CA PHE A 438 20.03 -9.09 -3.90
C PHE A 438 18.97 -8.53 -4.87
N PHE A 439 17.72 -8.40 -4.42
CA PHE A 439 16.65 -7.86 -5.25
C PHE A 439 16.88 -6.39 -5.64
N THR A 440 17.40 -5.55 -4.75
CA THR A 440 17.69 -4.14 -5.10
C THR A 440 18.75 -4.01 -6.19
N PHE A 441 19.83 -4.80 -6.14
CA PHE A 441 20.86 -4.80 -7.19
C PHE A 441 20.35 -5.40 -8.50
N LEU A 442 19.54 -6.46 -8.43
CA LEU A 442 18.90 -7.04 -9.59
C LEU A 442 18.01 -6.02 -10.31
N CYS A 443 17.18 -5.28 -9.56
CA CYS A 443 16.33 -4.24 -10.12
C CYS A 443 17.13 -3.09 -10.74
N ALA A 444 18.25 -2.69 -10.13
CA ALA A 444 19.12 -1.67 -10.71
C ALA A 444 19.72 -2.13 -12.05
N GLY A 445 20.16 -3.39 -12.13
CA GLY A 445 20.68 -3.99 -13.37
C GLY A 445 19.62 -4.09 -14.46
N LEU A 446 18.40 -4.53 -14.13
CA LEU A 446 17.28 -4.58 -15.08
C LEU A 446 16.91 -3.17 -15.59
N CYS A 447 16.88 -2.19 -14.70
CA CYS A 447 16.56 -0.79 -15.03
C CYS A 447 17.60 -0.15 -15.97
N PHE A 448 18.88 -0.48 -15.78
CA PHE A 448 19.92 -0.01 -16.69
C PHE A 448 19.87 -0.78 -18.02
N GLY A 449 19.75 -2.11 -17.96
CA GLY A 449 19.72 -2.98 -19.13
C GLY A 449 18.59 -2.66 -20.10
N MET A 450 17.40 -2.29 -19.61
CA MET A 450 16.27 -1.94 -20.48
C MET A 450 16.51 -0.66 -21.31
N THR A 451 17.40 0.25 -20.88
CA THR A 451 17.75 1.45 -21.67
C THR A 451 18.67 1.11 -22.85
N LEU A 452 19.40 -0.01 -22.77
CA LEU A 452 20.33 -0.45 -23.80
C LEU A 452 19.71 -1.49 -24.76
N ALA A 453 18.55 -2.04 -24.40
CA ALA A 453 17.89 -3.07 -25.17
C ALA A 453 17.27 -2.46 -26.44
N THR A 454 17.63 -3.03 -27.59
CA THR A 454 17.09 -2.69 -28.92
C THR A 454 16.03 -3.67 -29.39
N ASP A 455 15.64 -4.62 -28.53
CA ASP A 455 14.54 -5.56 -28.78
C ASP A 455 13.36 -5.19 -27.90
N MET A 456 12.18 -5.08 -28.52
CA MET A 456 10.94 -4.69 -27.85
C MET A 456 10.60 -5.62 -26.67
N TRP A 457 10.66 -6.93 -26.88
CA TRP A 457 10.26 -7.92 -25.87
C TRP A 457 11.25 -7.96 -24.71
N ILE A 458 12.55 -7.83 -24.98
CA ILE A 458 13.56 -7.74 -23.91
C ILE A 458 13.29 -6.52 -23.02
N THR A 459 13.00 -5.36 -23.61
CA THR A 459 12.66 -4.12 -22.87
C THR A 459 11.42 -4.32 -22.00
N ILE A 460 10.33 -4.84 -22.58
CA ILE A 460 9.07 -5.10 -21.86
C ILE A 460 9.26 -6.09 -20.71
N VAL A 461 9.97 -7.19 -20.94
CA VAL A 461 10.23 -8.22 -19.92
C VAL A 461 11.10 -7.67 -18.80
N CYS A 462 12.13 -6.86 -19.11
CA CYS A 462 12.96 -6.22 -18.09
C CYS A 462 12.14 -5.26 -17.21
N MET A 463 11.28 -4.45 -17.81
CA MET A 463 10.38 -3.55 -17.08
C MET A 463 9.40 -4.31 -16.17
N ALA A 464 8.73 -5.34 -16.71
CA ALA A 464 7.79 -6.16 -15.95
C ALA A 464 8.49 -6.91 -14.80
N ALA A 465 9.66 -7.50 -15.06
CA ALA A 465 10.46 -8.18 -14.05
C ALA A 465 10.90 -7.22 -12.94
N GLN A 466 11.32 -6.00 -13.29
CA GLN A 466 11.68 -4.97 -12.32
C GLN A 466 10.50 -4.60 -11.43
N GLY A 467 9.30 -4.40 -11.98
CA GLY A 467 8.07 -4.15 -11.22
C GLY A 467 7.75 -5.28 -10.24
N VAL A 468 7.79 -6.53 -10.70
CA VAL A 468 7.55 -7.74 -9.88
C VAL A 468 8.52 -7.84 -8.71
N VAL A 469 9.83 -7.67 -8.97
CA VAL A 469 10.86 -7.81 -7.94
C VAL A 469 10.82 -6.66 -6.93
N LEU A 470 10.59 -5.41 -7.38
CA LEU A 470 10.42 -4.27 -6.48
C LEU A 470 9.20 -4.39 -5.57
N ALA A 471 8.08 -4.90 -6.09
CA ALA A 471 6.89 -5.15 -5.27
C ALA A 471 7.17 -6.15 -4.13
N ALA A 472 7.98 -7.19 -4.39
CA ALA A 472 8.39 -8.17 -3.38
C ALA A 472 9.35 -7.56 -2.32
N CYS A 473 10.08 -6.49 -2.64
CA CYS A 473 10.97 -5.81 -1.70
C CYS A 473 10.20 -5.05 -0.60
N LEU A 474 9.00 -4.53 -0.91
CA LEU A 474 8.22 -3.68 0.00
C LEU A 474 7.89 -4.33 1.37
N PRO A 475 7.27 -5.53 1.43
CA PRO A 475 6.98 -6.17 2.71
C PRO A 475 8.24 -6.56 3.49
N MET A 476 9.33 -6.93 2.79
CA MET A 476 10.61 -7.26 3.43
C MET A 476 11.22 -6.03 4.10
N CYS A 477 11.19 -4.89 3.40
CA CYS A 477 11.67 -3.62 3.92
C CYS A 477 10.92 -3.26 5.20
N ILE A 478 9.58 -3.25 5.18
CA ILE A 478 8.76 -2.96 6.37
C ILE A 478 9.11 -3.90 7.53
N GLY A 479 9.27 -5.20 7.27
CA GLY A 479 9.66 -6.18 8.27
C GLY A 479 11.01 -5.86 8.94
N ILE A 480 12.02 -5.50 8.15
CA ILE A 480 13.36 -5.13 8.64
C ILE A 480 13.31 -3.80 9.40
N LEU A 481 12.59 -2.80 8.87
CA LEU A 481 12.47 -1.48 9.49
C LEU A 481 11.89 -1.56 10.90
N ILE A 482 10.87 -2.40 11.07
CA ILE A 482 10.20 -2.65 12.35
C ILE A 482 11.17 -3.15 13.44
N GLU A 483 12.25 -3.84 13.07
CA GLU A 483 13.23 -4.36 14.02
C GLU A 483 14.16 -3.27 14.58
N PHE A 484 14.37 -2.17 13.86
CA PHE A 484 15.24 -1.07 14.32
C PHE A 484 14.61 -0.18 15.38
N PHE A 485 13.28 -0.14 15.44
CA PHE A 485 12.55 0.75 16.36
C PHE A 485 12.03 -0.01 17.58
N PRO A 486 12.13 0.60 18.79
CA PRO A 486 11.53 0.02 19.98
C PRO A 486 10.00 -0.03 19.84
N THR A 487 9.37 -1.01 20.50
CA THR A 487 7.94 -1.31 20.37
C THR A 487 7.03 -0.11 20.59
N THR A 488 7.43 0.84 21.44
CA THR A 488 6.68 2.05 21.78
C THR A 488 6.57 3.09 20.66
N VAL A 489 7.51 3.12 19.71
CA VAL A 489 7.54 4.09 18.58
C VAL A 489 7.53 3.40 17.21
N ARG A 490 7.60 2.08 17.18
CA ARG A 490 7.64 1.24 15.97
C ARG A 490 6.48 1.49 15.00
N SER A 491 5.25 1.59 15.50
CA SER A 491 4.08 1.87 14.65
C SER A 491 4.20 3.25 13.99
N THR A 492 4.52 4.28 14.79
CA THR A 492 4.73 5.65 14.33
C THR A 492 5.86 5.73 13.31
N ALA A 493 6.97 5.01 13.53
CA ALA A 493 8.10 4.97 12.60
C ALA A 493 7.71 4.37 11.24
N SER A 494 6.97 3.26 11.23
CA SER A 494 6.46 2.64 10.02
C SER A 494 5.53 3.59 9.25
N CYS A 495 4.66 4.33 9.94
CA CYS A 495 3.78 5.33 9.32
C CYS A 495 4.59 6.46 8.65
N ILE A 496 5.59 7.03 9.34
CA ILE A 496 6.44 8.10 8.77
C ILE A 496 7.23 7.59 7.56
N CYS A 497 7.83 6.39 7.64
CA CYS A 497 8.54 5.81 6.51
C CYS A 497 7.61 5.62 5.30
N MET A 498 6.36 5.18 5.53
CA MET A 498 5.36 5.01 4.47
C MET A 498 4.95 6.35 3.85
N VAL A 499 4.82 7.41 4.65
CA VAL A 499 4.56 8.78 4.18
C VAL A 499 5.71 9.27 3.28
N CYS A 500 6.97 9.04 3.66
CA CYS A 500 8.11 9.32 2.78
C CYS A 500 8.06 8.48 1.49
N GLY A 501 7.65 7.21 1.58
CA GLY A 501 7.36 6.34 0.43
C GLY A 501 6.34 6.93 -0.55
N ARG A 502 5.20 7.39 -0.02
CA ARG A 502 4.12 8.00 -0.81
C ARG A 502 4.54 9.33 -1.43
N LEU A 503 5.27 10.16 -0.68
CA LEU A 503 5.83 11.41 -1.19
C LEU A 503 6.80 11.16 -2.36
N ALA A 504 7.67 10.17 -2.22
CA ALA A 504 8.62 9.78 -3.27
C ALA A 504 7.90 9.21 -4.51
N SER A 505 6.81 8.45 -4.33
CA SER A 505 5.97 7.99 -5.44
C SER A 505 5.34 9.17 -6.19
N THR A 506 4.72 10.12 -5.47
CA THR A 506 4.09 11.30 -6.08
C THR A 506 5.10 12.16 -6.82
N ILE A 507 6.17 12.59 -6.14
CA ILE A 507 7.19 13.48 -6.75
C ILE A 507 7.94 12.74 -7.86
N GLY A 508 8.38 11.52 -7.59
CA GLY A 508 9.18 10.72 -8.52
C GLY A 508 8.43 10.44 -9.83
N THR A 509 7.15 10.10 -9.77
CA THR A 509 6.34 9.85 -10.97
C THR A 509 6.17 11.12 -11.82
N GLN A 510 6.03 12.30 -11.19
CA GLN A 510 5.99 13.58 -11.91
C GLN A 510 7.33 13.88 -12.59
N VAL A 511 8.43 13.79 -11.83
CA VAL A 511 9.77 14.07 -12.33
C VAL A 511 10.11 13.16 -13.49
N VAL A 512 9.86 11.86 -13.35
CA VAL A 512 10.09 10.88 -14.43
C VAL A 512 9.21 11.19 -15.64
N GLY A 513 7.93 11.51 -15.45
CA GLY A 513 7.03 11.88 -16.56
C GLY A 513 7.52 13.09 -17.36
N LEU A 514 7.97 14.15 -16.67
CA LEU A 514 8.54 15.35 -17.31
C LEU A 514 9.89 15.07 -17.98
N MET A 515 10.71 14.22 -17.38
CA MET A 515 12.02 13.86 -17.93
C MET A 515 11.93 12.87 -19.08
N GLN A 516 10.85 12.10 -19.20
CA GLN A 516 10.70 11.08 -20.23
C GLN A 516 10.72 11.65 -21.66
N GLU A 517 10.27 12.90 -21.85
CA GLU A 517 10.22 13.54 -23.16
C GLU A 517 11.58 14.09 -23.64
N ASN A 518 12.45 14.52 -22.71
CA ASN A 518 13.68 15.25 -23.05
C ASN A 518 14.96 14.60 -22.55
N TYR A 519 14.89 13.79 -21.49
CA TYR A 519 16.02 13.23 -20.75
C TYR A 519 15.73 11.80 -20.26
N CYS A 520 15.14 10.97 -21.12
CA CYS A 520 14.70 9.61 -20.79
C CYS A 520 15.83 8.74 -20.21
N ASP A 521 17.01 8.70 -20.85
CA ASP A 521 18.13 7.88 -20.38
C ASP A 521 18.59 8.30 -18.98
N ILE A 522 18.72 9.60 -18.76
CA ILE A 522 19.15 10.18 -17.48
C ILE A 522 18.18 9.83 -16.36
N SER A 523 16.88 9.81 -16.66
CA SER A 523 15.83 9.43 -15.71
C SER A 523 16.00 8.00 -15.19
N TYR A 524 16.16 7.03 -16.10
CA TYR A 524 16.32 5.62 -15.73
C TYR A 524 17.69 5.29 -15.16
N TRP A 525 18.76 5.93 -15.65
CA TRP A 525 20.09 5.80 -15.03
C TRP A 525 20.10 6.35 -13.61
N GLY A 526 19.43 7.49 -13.38
CA GLY A 526 19.22 8.04 -12.04
C GLY A 526 18.47 7.07 -11.12
N LEU A 527 17.44 6.40 -11.63
CA LEU A 527 16.70 5.38 -10.89
C LEU A 527 17.57 4.15 -10.55
N SER A 528 18.41 3.70 -11.49
CA SER A 528 19.35 2.59 -11.25
C SER A 528 20.40 2.93 -10.18
N VAL A 529 21.00 4.13 -10.24
CA VAL A 529 21.94 4.63 -9.22
C VAL A 529 21.27 4.74 -7.86
N LEU A 530 20.02 5.22 -7.81
CA LEU A 530 19.25 5.30 -6.57
C LEU A 530 19.06 3.90 -5.95
N LEU A 531 18.68 2.89 -6.76
CA LEU A 531 18.51 1.51 -6.30
C LEU A 531 19.81 0.88 -5.80
N ILE A 532 20.95 1.14 -6.47
CA ILE A 532 22.29 0.73 -6.00
C ILE A 532 22.59 1.37 -4.63
N GLY A 533 22.35 2.68 -4.50
CA GLY A 533 22.55 3.40 -3.23
C GLY A 533 21.72 2.82 -2.09
N ILE A 534 20.46 2.45 -2.36
CA ILE A 534 19.59 1.77 -1.40
C ILE A 534 20.17 0.40 -1.01
N GLY A 535 20.60 -0.40 -1.98
CA GLY A 535 21.22 -1.71 -1.72
C GLY A 535 22.44 -1.60 -0.80
N VAL A 536 23.33 -0.63 -1.06
CA VAL A 536 24.49 -0.32 -0.20
C VAL A 536 24.04 0.13 1.20
N LEU A 537 23.05 1.01 1.30
CA LEU A 537 22.51 1.43 2.60
C LEU A 537 21.96 0.25 3.39
N VAL A 538 21.21 -0.66 2.75
CA VAL A 538 20.69 -1.87 3.40
C VAL A 538 21.83 -2.73 3.94
N ILE A 539 22.90 -2.96 3.16
CA ILE A 539 24.10 -3.70 3.61
C ILE A 539 24.68 -3.09 4.89
N LEU A 540 24.86 -1.76 4.90
CA LEU A 540 25.42 -1.00 6.02
C LEU A 540 24.52 -0.98 7.27
N THR A 541 23.29 -1.51 7.21
CA THR A 541 22.39 -1.51 8.36
C THR A 541 22.69 -2.69 9.27
N PRO A 542 22.96 -2.50 10.57
CA PRO A 542 23.29 -3.62 11.46
C PRO A 542 22.13 -4.60 11.55
N THR A 543 22.42 -5.90 11.43
CA THR A 543 21.43 -6.95 11.64
C THR A 543 21.31 -7.16 13.15
N ILE A 544 20.16 -6.85 13.75
CA ILE A 544 19.91 -7.20 15.15
C ILE A 544 19.68 -8.71 15.18
N ARG A 545 20.74 -9.50 15.42
CA ARG A 545 20.58 -10.94 15.66
C ARG A 545 19.73 -11.10 16.91
N LYS A 546 18.55 -11.71 16.77
CA LYS A 546 17.81 -12.29 17.89
C LYS A 546 18.64 -13.47 18.39
N THR A 547 19.50 -13.23 19.37
CA THR A 547 20.09 -14.28 20.21
C THR A 547 19.03 -14.86 21.14
#